data_AF-A0A934FR40-F1
#
_entry.id   AF-A0A934FR40-F1
#
_cell.length_a   1.000
_cell.length_b   1.000
_cell.length_c   1.000
_cell.angle_alpha   90.00
_cell.angle_beta   90.00
_cell.angle_gamma   90.00
#
_symmetry.space_group_name_H-M   'P 1'
#
loop_
_entity.id
_entity.type
_entity.pdbx_description
1 polymer ?
#
loop_
_entity_poly.entity_id
_entity_poly.type
_entity_poly.pdbx_seq_one_letter_code
_entity_poly.pdbx_strand_id
1 'polypeptide(L)'
;MRTLSLIAALALTTLGAAQSPLLTLSGGTNQGNVGGGLYFDLQINQTVTITRIDFLCGANTAAGNGTLSIWLGPTTYLGNVANPSLWALVGSTTTAVGPSTMAQGTLTAPFALAPGSYGVALQSSNHNFGYTNGVGCTSTTIPGSCANSIFSNSEMTIRAGAAQNAFLSGGVFTPRVFNGAIHYTLGGTPIAVAAWQPYDKGCYAYYRSFYQLFPNPVGLNLGITGGVPNPVTAFKLVLNQTRAGYDVMVTNTPVAPPTSPPVTLAGPDLTFSAAAQFPNNQLPFGIPHPLAGGMGFASDLNVSTEGYIVPAPASIPNDGTPTTGELLGAAAPRWAAHWKNMNPAASGSSMHVEYDVIAGELLVTWNNVADAAATTTSTFQVAFSFNGDVEYRYGAMSQNGGGSYPIVIGWSEGNGSLDPGNIEIATALPLSTYNVDNPPLTLGLGQRPRLGSNLVLDTSRIPTGTGAGVIALGFTQLTPGLDLGIIGAPNCRMAAVYDATVTVGITGSTHQLVLGIPNLPALNGGLMYGQSVTVSPGFNALGVLTSNGVRILLGSI
;
A
#
# COMPACT_ATOMS: atom_id res chain seq x y z
N MET A 1 -28.65 -11.56 65.70
CA MET A 1 -27.85 -10.81 64.71
C MET A 1 -26.47 -11.45 64.59
N ARG A 2 -26.31 -12.26 63.55
CA ARG A 2 -25.23 -12.22 62.52
C ARG A 2 -23.93 -12.93 62.89
N THR A 3 -23.95 -14.24 62.70
CA THR A 3 -22.81 -15.05 62.25
C THR A 3 -22.42 -14.63 60.84
N LEU A 4 -21.20 -14.11 60.65
CA LEU A 4 -20.60 -13.90 59.33
C LEU A 4 -19.89 -15.19 58.92
N SER A 5 -20.46 -15.91 57.95
CA SER A 5 -19.80 -16.99 57.24
C SER A 5 -18.81 -16.41 56.22
N LEU A 6 -17.51 -16.70 56.39
CA LEU A 6 -16.52 -16.52 55.33
C LEU A 6 -16.82 -17.52 54.21
N ILE A 7 -17.29 -17.01 53.06
CA ILE A 7 -17.27 -17.75 51.80
C ILE A 7 -15.88 -17.51 51.19
N ALA A 8 -15.02 -18.52 51.27
CA ALA A 8 -13.79 -18.57 50.46
C ALA A 8 -14.20 -18.82 49.01
N ALA A 9 -14.17 -17.79 48.17
CA ALA A 9 -14.25 -17.95 46.73
C ALA A 9 -12.96 -18.59 46.23
N LEU A 10 -12.97 -19.91 46.07
CA LEU A 10 -11.97 -20.62 45.27
C LEU A 10 -12.17 -20.14 43.82
N ALA A 11 -11.35 -19.18 43.37
CA ALA A 11 -11.18 -18.91 41.96
C ALA A 11 -10.48 -20.12 41.35
N LEU A 12 -11.26 -21.11 40.94
CA LEU A 12 -10.81 -22.19 40.07
C LEU A 12 -10.47 -21.55 38.72
N THR A 13 -9.23 -21.11 38.55
CA THR A 13 -8.70 -20.88 37.20
C THR A 13 -8.71 -22.23 36.52
N THR A 14 -9.73 -22.48 35.70
CA THR A 14 -9.72 -23.59 34.75
C THR A 14 -8.51 -23.37 33.86
N LEU A 15 -7.42 -24.11 34.11
CA LEU A 15 -6.37 -24.32 33.12
C LEU A 15 -7.07 -25.05 31.96
N GLY A 16 -7.60 -24.27 31.01
CA GLY A 16 -8.18 -24.82 29.80
C GLY A 16 -7.12 -25.68 29.10
N ALA A 17 -7.49 -26.86 28.65
CA ALA A 17 -6.62 -27.59 27.73
C ALA A 17 -6.45 -26.76 26.44
N ALA A 18 -5.26 -26.75 25.85
CA ALA A 18 -5.03 -26.08 24.57
C ALA A 18 -5.99 -26.63 23.50
N GLN A 19 -6.63 -25.78 22.71
CA GLN A 19 -7.43 -26.19 21.54
C GLN A 19 -6.50 -26.48 20.34
N SER A 20 -5.43 -27.24 20.60
CA SER A 20 -4.41 -27.60 19.63
C SER A 20 -4.77 -28.91 18.91
N PRO A 21 -4.54 -29.00 17.59
CA PRO A 21 -3.98 -27.96 16.74
C PRO A 21 -5.01 -26.93 16.25
N LEU A 22 -4.54 -25.73 15.91
CA LEU A 22 -5.32 -24.87 15.01
C LEU A 22 -5.16 -25.41 13.58
N LEU A 23 -6.21 -26.03 13.06
CA LEU A 23 -6.28 -26.55 11.69
C LEU A 23 -6.76 -25.46 10.73
N THR A 24 -6.12 -25.39 9.56
CA THR A 24 -6.57 -24.57 8.43
C THR A 24 -7.34 -25.44 7.42
N LEU A 25 -6.76 -25.71 6.25
CA LEU A 25 -7.29 -26.61 5.23
C LEU A 25 -6.35 -27.82 5.07
N SER A 26 -6.92 -28.97 4.70
CA SER A 26 -6.19 -30.23 4.55
C SER A 26 -5.88 -30.63 3.11
N GLY A 27 -6.36 -29.87 2.11
CA GLY A 27 -6.11 -30.09 0.69
C GLY A 27 -5.86 -28.77 -0.03
N GLY A 28 -5.16 -28.82 -1.17
CA GLY A 28 -4.72 -27.64 -1.92
C GLY A 28 -5.30 -27.56 -3.32
N THR A 29 -5.58 -26.33 -3.77
CA THR A 29 -6.02 -26.05 -5.14
C THR A 29 -4.89 -25.53 -6.02
N ASN A 30 -3.73 -25.26 -5.43
CA ASN A 30 -2.57 -24.68 -6.09
C ASN A 30 -1.27 -25.06 -5.36
N GLN A 31 -0.13 -24.72 -5.95
CA GLN A 31 1.20 -25.02 -5.40
C GLN A 31 2.24 -23.99 -5.82
N GLY A 32 3.31 -23.89 -5.03
CA GLY A 32 4.46 -23.02 -5.31
C GLY A 32 5.63 -23.77 -5.95
N ASN A 33 6.76 -23.08 -6.05
CA ASN A 33 8.06 -23.67 -6.38
C ASN A 33 8.75 -24.27 -5.14
N VAL A 34 9.72 -25.16 -5.39
CA VAL A 34 10.66 -25.60 -4.35
C VAL A 34 11.52 -24.40 -3.93
N GLY A 35 11.71 -24.19 -2.63
CA GLY A 35 12.40 -22.99 -2.13
C GLY A 35 11.48 -21.77 -1.95
N GLY A 36 10.17 -21.94 -2.20
CA GLY A 36 9.18 -20.88 -2.09
C GLY A 36 8.81 -20.52 -0.65
N GLY A 37 7.95 -19.50 -0.54
CA GLY A 37 7.46 -18.96 0.73
C GLY A 37 5.94 -18.98 0.83
N LEU A 38 5.43 -19.18 2.05
CA LEU A 38 4.05 -18.89 2.44
C LEU A 38 4.02 -17.86 3.57
N TYR A 39 3.08 -16.94 3.51
CA TYR A 39 2.98 -15.78 4.41
C TYR A 39 1.57 -15.62 4.96
N PHE A 40 1.45 -15.32 6.24
CA PHE A 40 0.17 -15.03 6.89
C PHE A 40 0.38 -14.23 8.17
N ASP A 41 -0.69 -13.62 8.67
CA ASP A 41 -0.69 -12.98 9.98
C ASP A 41 -1.19 -13.96 11.04
N LEU A 42 -0.48 -14.04 12.16
CA LEU A 42 -0.79 -14.86 13.31
C LEU A 42 -1.07 -13.94 14.51
N GLN A 43 -2.31 -13.95 14.98
CA GLN A 43 -2.70 -13.34 16.23
C GLN A 43 -2.63 -14.39 17.33
N ILE A 44 -1.93 -14.08 18.41
CA ILE A 44 -1.88 -14.87 19.65
C ILE A 44 -2.68 -14.11 20.72
N ASN A 45 -3.62 -14.80 21.37
CA ASN A 45 -4.49 -14.24 22.40
C ASN A 45 -4.02 -14.62 23.82
N GLN A 46 -3.33 -15.75 23.94
CA GLN A 46 -2.70 -16.21 25.17
C GLN A 46 -1.36 -16.87 24.86
N THR A 47 -0.42 -16.88 25.81
CA THR A 47 0.89 -17.46 25.57
C THR A 47 0.80 -18.93 25.15
N VAL A 48 1.42 -19.26 24.01
CA VAL A 48 1.49 -20.62 23.47
C VAL A 48 2.94 -21.00 23.15
N THR A 49 3.27 -22.28 23.29
CA THR A 49 4.52 -22.87 22.80
C THR A 49 4.23 -23.71 21.57
N ILE A 50 4.71 -23.27 20.40
CA ILE A 50 4.59 -24.00 19.14
C ILE A 50 5.54 -25.19 19.18
N THR A 51 5.04 -26.39 18.91
CA THR A 51 5.80 -27.64 18.98
C THR A 51 5.90 -28.35 17.64
N ARG A 52 4.96 -28.10 16.73
CA ARG A 52 4.91 -28.76 15.43
C ARG A 52 4.08 -27.94 14.43
N ILE A 53 4.50 -27.94 13.16
CA ILE A 53 3.72 -27.43 12.04
C ILE A 53 3.52 -28.56 11.04
N ASP A 54 2.26 -28.87 10.76
CA ASP A 54 1.88 -29.72 9.64
C ASP A 54 1.66 -28.85 8.41
N PHE A 55 2.17 -29.27 7.26
CA PHE A 55 2.08 -28.50 6.03
C PHE A 55 1.82 -29.41 4.84
N LEU A 56 0.93 -28.97 3.96
CA LEU A 56 0.65 -29.67 2.72
C LEU A 56 1.82 -29.47 1.74
N CYS A 57 2.36 -30.58 1.25
CA CYS A 57 3.30 -30.60 0.14
C CYS A 57 2.54 -30.54 -1.19
N GLY A 58 3.06 -29.78 -2.15
CA GLY A 58 2.47 -29.65 -3.49
C GLY A 58 2.62 -30.94 -4.31
N ALA A 59 1.87 -31.05 -5.40
CA ALA A 59 1.89 -32.25 -6.25
C ALA A 59 3.24 -32.48 -6.94
N ASN A 60 4.05 -31.43 -7.09
CA ASN A 60 5.42 -31.53 -7.66
C ASN A 60 6.50 -31.82 -6.61
N THR A 61 6.16 -32.04 -5.34
CA THR A 61 7.16 -32.39 -4.32
C THR A 61 7.72 -33.78 -4.61
N ALA A 62 9.03 -33.91 -4.72
CA ALA A 62 9.70 -35.20 -4.79
C ALA A 62 9.63 -35.90 -3.42
N ALA A 63 9.36 -37.21 -3.41
CA ALA A 63 9.39 -37.98 -2.19
C ALA A 63 10.80 -38.01 -1.59
N GLY A 64 10.92 -37.72 -0.29
CA GLY A 64 12.21 -37.65 0.38
C GLY A 64 12.13 -36.89 1.70
N ASN A 65 13.21 -36.21 2.07
CA ASN A 65 13.25 -35.34 3.24
C ASN A 65 13.23 -33.88 2.81
N GLY A 66 12.33 -33.10 3.42
CA GLY A 66 12.23 -31.66 3.23
C GLY A 66 12.37 -30.92 4.55
N THR A 67 12.85 -29.68 4.48
CA THR A 67 12.97 -28.80 5.65
C THR A 67 11.96 -27.67 5.55
N LEU A 68 11.18 -27.46 6.61
CA LEU A 68 10.37 -26.27 6.81
C LEU A 68 11.09 -25.36 7.79
N SER A 69 11.32 -24.11 7.39
CA SER A 69 11.85 -23.06 8.26
C SER A 69 10.78 -22.03 8.58
N ILE A 70 10.70 -21.62 9.85
CA ILE A 70 9.67 -20.72 10.37
C ILE A 70 10.33 -19.41 10.74
N TRP A 71 9.87 -18.35 10.12
CA TRP A 71 10.37 -17.01 10.31
C TRP A 71 9.27 -16.11 10.86
N LEU A 72 9.61 -15.27 11.84
CA LEU A 72 8.73 -14.22 12.35
C LEU A 72 9.24 -12.85 11.93
N GLY A 73 8.31 -11.98 11.56
CA GLY A 73 8.59 -10.64 11.08
C GLY A 73 7.95 -9.55 11.97
N PRO A 74 7.65 -8.37 11.40
CA PRO A 74 6.85 -7.33 12.05
C PRO A 74 5.45 -7.83 12.42
N THR A 75 4.56 -6.96 12.89
CA THR A 75 3.19 -7.35 13.30
C THR A 75 2.31 -7.90 12.17
N THR A 76 2.74 -7.73 10.90
CA THR A 76 2.06 -8.26 9.71
C THR A 76 3.06 -8.63 8.61
N TYR A 77 2.73 -9.61 7.77
CA TYR A 77 3.49 -9.93 6.56
C TYR A 77 3.31 -8.88 5.45
N LEU A 78 2.17 -8.17 5.44
CA LEU A 78 1.78 -7.28 4.35
C LEU A 78 2.77 -6.11 4.23
N GLY A 79 3.26 -5.87 3.02
CA GLY A 79 4.29 -4.84 2.75
C GLY A 79 5.70 -5.18 3.23
N ASN A 80 5.87 -6.26 4.00
CA ASN A 80 7.16 -6.62 4.64
C ASN A 80 7.85 -7.83 4.00
N VAL A 81 7.14 -8.60 3.16
CA VAL A 81 7.65 -9.85 2.56
C VAL A 81 8.98 -9.66 1.82
N ALA A 82 9.13 -8.59 1.04
CA ALA A 82 10.32 -8.38 0.20
C ALA A 82 11.53 -7.81 0.95
N ASN A 83 11.45 -7.63 2.27
CA ASN A 83 12.55 -7.10 3.07
C ASN A 83 13.10 -8.17 4.02
N PRO A 84 14.12 -8.95 3.61
CA PRO A 84 14.71 -10.02 4.43
C PRO A 84 15.23 -9.57 5.79
N SER A 85 15.63 -8.29 5.93
CA SER A 85 16.15 -7.77 7.19
C SER A 85 15.14 -7.80 8.34
N LEU A 86 13.83 -7.82 8.01
CA LEU A 86 12.75 -7.81 9.00
C LEU A 86 12.40 -9.20 9.55
N TRP A 87 12.92 -10.28 8.96
CA TRP A 87 12.53 -11.66 9.29
C TRP A 87 13.59 -12.35 10.15
N ALA A 88 13.13 -13.07 11.18
CA ALA A 88 13.94 -13.83 12.13
C ALA A 88 13.61 -15.31 12.07
N LEU A 89 14.59 -16.18 11.84
CA LEU A 89 14.38 -17.63 11.94
C LEU A 89 14.14 -17.98 13.42
N VAL A 90 12.97 -18.54 13.73
CA VAL A 90 12.58 -18.89 15.10
C VAL A 90 12.45 -20.40 15.33
N GLY A 91 12.33 -21.17 14.26
CA GLY A 91 12.22 -22.61 14.35
C GLY A 91 12.39 -23.30 13.00
N SER A 92 12.70 -24.58 13.04
CA SER A 92 12.81 -25.43 11.85
C SER A 92 12.48 -26.88 12.16
N THR A 93 12.15 -27.63 11.12
CA THR A 93 11.93 -29.07 11.18
C THR A 93 12.34 -29.71 9.85
N THR A 94 12.88 -30.92 9.91
CA THR A 94 13.14 -31.76 8.75
C THR A 94 12.30 -33.03 8.90
N THR A 95 11.48 -33.32 7.91
CA THR A 95 10.52 -34.43 7.95
C THR A 95 10.36 -35.07 6.58
N ALA A 96 9.70 -36.22 6.53
CA ALA A 96 9.36 -36.87 5.28
C ALA A 96 8.34 -36.03 4.50
N VAL A 97 8.63 -35.79 3.22
CA VAL A 97 7.78 -35.04 2.29
C VAL A 97 7.46 -35.90 1.07
N GLY A 98 6.35 -35.61 0.42
CA GLY A 98 5.93 -36.32 -0.79
C GLY A 98 4.85 -35.56 -1.55
N PRO A 99 4.54 -35.97 -2.78
CA PRO A 99 3.58 -35.27 -3.62
C PRO A 99 2.18 -35.34 -2.98
N SER A 100 1.55 -34.18 -2.79
CA SER A 100 0.19 -34.05 -2.25
C SER A 100 -0.02 -34.69 -0.86
N THR A 101 1.02 -34.75 -0.03
CA THR A 101 0.95 -35.29 1.33
C THR A 101 0.96 -34.21 2.40
N MET A 102 0.31 -34.47 3.53
CA MET A 102 0.42 -33.63 4.72
C MET A 102 1.65 -34.04 5.52
N ALA A 103 2.73 -33.28 5.38
CA ALA A 103 3.99 -33.54 6.09
C ALA A 103 3.86 -33.12 7.55
N GLN A 104 4.43 -33.93 8.45
CA GLN A 104 4.35 -33.72 9.90
C GLN A 104 5.67 -33.14 10.43
N GLY A 105 5.72 -31.83 10.64
CA GLY A 105 6.94 -31.11 10.97
C GLY A 105 7.11 -30.83 12.46
N THR A 106 7.54 -31.82 13.25
CA THR A 106 7.90 -31.60 14.67
C THR A 106 9.13 -30.71 14.78
N LEU A 107 9.05 -29.62 15.54
CA LEU A 107 10.13 -28.65 15.65
C LEU A 107 11.32 -29.23 16.42
N THR A 108 12.52 -28.99 15.90
CA THR A 108 13.77 -29.35 16.61
C THR A 108 13.89 -28.61 17.93
N ALA A 109 13.45 -27.35 17.96
CA ALA A 109 13.34 -26.53 19.16
C ALA A 109 11.96 -25.85 19.17
N PRO A 110 11.04 -26.26 20.06
CA PRO A 110 9.81 -25.53 20.31
C PRO A 110 10.09 -24.10 20.76
N PHE A 111 9.22 -23.16 20.40
CA PHE A 111 9.36 -21.76 20.79
C PHE A 111 8.01 -21.20 21.24
N ALA A 112 8.04 -20.30 22.21
CA ALA A 112 6.83 -19.69 22.76
C ALA A 112 6.59 -18.29 22.21
N LEU A 113 5.32 -17.93 22.05
CA LEU A 113 4.88 -16.60 21.64
C LEU A 113 3.95 -16.02 22.71
N ALA A 114 4.15 -14.74 23.02
CA ALA A 114 3.26 -13.96 23.87
C ALA A 114 2.01 -13.52 23.09
N PRO A 115 0.94 -13.08 23.76
CA PRO A 115 -0.17 -12.39 23.11
C PRO A 115 0.32 -11.23 22.24
N GLY A 116 -0.18 -11.15 21.01
CA GLY A 116 0.27 -10.17 20.02
C GLY A 116 0.04 -10.63 18.58
N SER A 117 0.30 -9.74 17.63
CA SER A 117 0.24 -10.03 16.20
C SER A 117 1.64 -10.23 15.64
N TYR A 118 1.80 -11.24 14.78
CA TYR A 118 3.05 -11.60 14.15
C TYR A 118 2.82 -11.86 12.67
N GLY A 119 3.65 -11.26 11.81
CA GLY A 119 3.83 -11.74 10.45
C GLY A 119 4.62 -13.04 10.49
N VAL A 120 4.11 -14.08 9.83
CA VAL A 120 4.75 -15.39 9.73
C VAL A 120 5.17 -15.63 8.29
N ALA A 121 6.39 -16.13 8.11
CA ALA A 121 6.92 -16.59 6.84
C ALA A 121 7.40 -18.04 6.99
N LEU A 122 6.83 -18.93 6.18
CA LEU A 122 7.22 -20.32 6.07
C LEU A 122 8.06 -20.49 4.82
N GLN A 123 9.27 -21.03 4.96
CA GLN A 123 10.16 -21.31 3.83
C GLN A 123 10.25 -22.81 3.61
N SER A 124 10.07 -23.25 2.37
CA SER A 124 10.30 -24.64 1.98
C SER A 124 11.74 -24.86 1.53
N SER A 125 12.27 -26.05 1.80
CA SER A 125 13.50 -26.57 1.21
C SER A 125 13.30 -28.04 0.83
N ASN A 126 13.68 -28.42 -0.39
CA ASN A 126 13.46 -29.73 -1.01
C ASN A 126 11.98 -30.18 -1.10
N HIS A 127 11.04 -29.25 -0.96
CA HIS A 127 9.62 -29.47 -1.24
C HIS A 127 8.99 -28.17 -1.72
N ASN A 128 7.82 -28.26 -2.34
CA ASN A 128 7.00 -27.09 -2.61
C ASN A 128 5.75 -27.10 -1.71
N PHE A 129 5.25 -25.92 -1.37
CA PHE A 129 3.99 -25.82 -0.63
C PHE A 129 2.81 -26.15 -1.54
N GLY A 130 1.89 -26.97 -1.04
CA GLY A 130 0.51 -27.03 -1.51
C GLY A 130 -0.32 -26.04 -0.71
N TYR A 131 -1.04 -25.16 -1.39
CA TYR A 131 -1.85 -24.12 -0.77
C TYR A 131 -3.17 -23.95 -1.51
N THR A 132 -4.10 -23.20 -0.93
CA THR A 132 -5.38 -22.89 -1.56
C THR A 132 -5.41 -21.43 -2.01
N ASN A 133 -5.89 -21.17 -3.23
CA ASN A 133 -6.16 -19.80 -3.66
C ASN A 133 -7.25 -19.20 -2.75
N GLY A 134 -6.96 -18.06 -2.10
CA GLY A 134 -7.98 -17.34 -1.35
C GLY A 134 -9.00 -16.67 -2.28
N VAL A 135 -10.13 -16.21 -1.73
CA VAL A 135 -11.00 -15.26 -2.46
C VAL A 135 -10.50 -13.82 -2.25
N GLY A 136 -10.64 -12.97 -3.27
CA GLY A 136 -10.16 -11.59 -3.25
C GLY A 136 -10.69 -10.81 -2.04
N CYS A 137 -9.80 -10.04 -1.39
CA CYS A 137 -10.14 -9.19 -0.24
C CYS A 137 -10.25 -7.73 -0.64
N THR A 138 -11.29 -7.05 -0.17
CA THR A 138 -11.43 -5.59 -0.23
C THR A 138 -11.14 -4.90 1.10
N SER A 139 -10.89 -5.66 2.19
CA SER A 139 -10.60 -5.11 3.53
C SER A 139 -9.15 -4.66 3.63
N THR A 140 -8.94 -3.35 3.76
CA THR A 140 -7.63 -2.70 3.99
C THR A 140 -7.31 -2.50 5.48
N THR A 141 -8.32 -2.61 6.36
CA THR A 141 -8.20 -2.35 7.81
C THR A 141 -7.76 -3.57 8.63
N ILE A 142 -8.00 -4.80 8.15
CA ILE A 142 -7.50 -6.03 8.79
C ILE A 142 -7.02 -6.97 7.68
N PRO A 143 -5.71 -7.03 7.41
CA PRO A 143 -5.15 -7.91 6.38
C PRO A 143 -5.58 -9.37 6.56
N GLY A 144 -5.96 -10.04 5.47
CA GLY A 144 -6.36 -11.45 5.47
C GLY A 144 -7.70 -11.77 6.18
N SER A 145 -8.57 -10.77 6.35
CA SER A 145 -9.87 -10.94 7.05
C SER A 145 -11.05 -11.35 6.16
N CYS A 146 -10.80 -11.93 4.99
CA CYS A 146 -11.83 -12.24 4.00
C CYS A 146 -12.54 -13.57 4.34
N ALA A 147 -13.76 -13.77 3.84
CA ALA A 147 -14.45 -15.05 3.96
C ALA A 147 -13.55 -16.18 3.40
N ASN A 148 -13.41 -17.31 4.10
CA ASN A 148 -12.49 -18.45 3.83
C ASN A 148 -11.00 -18.29 4.18
N SER A 149 -10.59 -17.15 4.74
CA SER A 149 -9.17 -16.85 5.01
C SER A 149 -8.83 -16.64 6.49
N ILE A 150 -9.80 -16.84 7.40
CA ILE A 150 -9.60 -16.74 8.85
C ILE A 150 -9.84 -18.10 9.50
N PHE A 151 -8.88 -18.56 10.30
CA PHE A 151 -8.99 -19.76 11.12
C PHE A 151 -8.67 -19.39 12.55
N SER A 152 -9.57 -19.68 13.49
CA SER A 152 -9.42 -19.22 14.87
C SER A 152 -9.91 -20.25 15.88
N ASN A 153 -9.30 -20.22 17.05
CA ASN A 153 -9.79 -20.80 18.28
C ASN A 153 -9.64 -19.76 19.42
N SER A 154 -9.75 -20.15 20.70
CA SER A 154 -9.58 -19.20 21.81
C SER A 154 -8.16 -18.64 21.92
N GLU A 155 -7.15 -19.40 21.49
CA GLU A 155 -5.75 -19.06 21.73
C GLU A 155 -5.10 -18.28 20.61
N MET A 156 -5.52 -18.52 19.36
CA MET A 156 -4.89 -17.93 18.20
C MET A 156 -5.85 -17.79 17.01
N THR A 157 -5.48 -16.87 16.14
CA THR A 157 -6.14 -16.65 14.85
C THR A 157 -5.09 -16.56 13.75
N ILE A 158 -5.25 -17.36 12.69
CA ILE A 158 -4.53 -17.20 11.43
C ILE A 158 -5.40 -16.37 10.49
N ARG A 159 -4.80 -15.34 9.90
CA ARG A 159 -5.36 -14.59 8.76
C ARG A 159 -4.49 -14.88 7.55
N ALA A 160 -5.02 -15.69 6.64
CA ALA A 160 -4.30 -16.17 5.47
C ALA A 160 -3.82 -15.02 4.59
N GLY A 161 -2.76 -15.28 3.84
CA GLY A 161 -1.97 -14.21 3.24
C GLY A 161 -1.55 -14.47 1.81
N ALA A 162 -0.27 -14.77 1.61
CA ALA A 162 0.36 -14.75 0.30
C ALA A 162 1.37 -15.90 0.12
N ALA A 163 1.83 -16.09 -1.11
CA ALA A 163 2.93 -17.00 -1.44
C ALA A 163 3.98 -16.30 -2.31
N GLN A 164 5.18 -16.87 -2.38
CA GLN A 164 6.21 -16.49 -3.35
C GLN A 164 6.90 -17.75 -3.89
N ASN A 165 7.34 -17.71 -5.14
CA ASN A 165 8.13 -18.78 -5.74
C ASN A 165 9.62 -18.69 -5.41
N ALA A 166 10.09 -17.52 -5.00
CA ALA A 166 11.43 -17.30 -4.46
C ALA A 166 11.29 -16.59 -3.11
N PHE A 167 11.72 -17.26 -2.03
CA PHE A 167 11.56 -16.77 -0.66
C PHE A 167 12.16 -15.36 -0.50
N LEU A 168 11.35 -14.44 0.05
CA LEU A 168 11.64 -13.02 0.34
C LEU A 168 12.22 -12.17 -0.80
N SER A 169 12.18 -12.65 -2.05
CA SER A 169 12.83 -12.01 -3.21
C SER A 169 12.02 -12.08 -4.50
N GLY A 170 11.02 -12.97 -4.59
CA GLY A 170 10.17 -13.13 -5.77
C GLY A 170 8.92 -12.23 -5.78
N GLY A 171 8.14 -12.29 -6.87
CA GLY A 171 6.81 -11.68 -6.92
C GLY A 171 5.86 -12.31 -5.91
N VAL A 172 5.13 -11.48 -5.16
CA VAL A 172 4.16 -11.92 -4.14
C VAL A 172 2.82 -12.27 -4.81
N PHE A 173 2.36 -13.50 -4.61
CA PHE A 173 1.05 -13.96 -5.05
C PHE A 173 0.06 -13.88 -3.90
N THR A 174 -1.04 -13.17 -4.09
CA THR A 174 -2.08 -13.01 -3.09
C THR A 174 -3.45 -13.10 -3.74
N PRO A 175 -4.49 -13.60 -3.05
CA PRO A 175 -4.45 -14.25 -1.74
C PRO A 175 -4.10 -15.76 -1.81
N ARG A 176 -3.33 -16.26 -0.84
CA ARG A 176 -2.92 -17.67 -0.71
C ARG A 176 -3.10 -18.13 0.73
N VAL A 177 -3.77 -19.26 0.90
CA VAL A 177 -4.10 -19.85 2.20
C VAL A 177 -3.11 -20.96 2.52
N PHE A 178 -2.47 -20.86 3.68
CA PHE A 178 -1.68 -21.95 4.24
C PHE A 178 -2.60 -23.15 4.52
N ASN A 179 -2.19 -24.32 4.04
CA ASN A 179 -2.90 -25.58 4.25
C ASN A 179 -2.07 -26.46 5.17
N GLY A 180 -2.59 -26.68 6.38
CA GLY A 180 -1.84 -27.35 7.43
C GLY A 180 -2.43 -27.12 8.81
N ALA A 181 -1.62 -27.39 9.83
CA ALA A 181 -2.03 -27.27 11.22
C ALA A 181 -0.88 -26.76 12.09
N ILE A 182 -1.18 -25.87 13.04
CA ILE A 182 -0.22 -25.40 14.05
C ILE A 182 -0.53 -26.13 15.36
N HIS A 183 0.43 -26.94 15.83
CA HIS A 183 0.35 -27.66 17.09
C HIS A 183 1.11 -26.91 18.19
N TYR A 184 0.51 -26.81 19.37
CA TYR A 184 1.05 -26.03 20.48
C TYR A 184 0.56 -26.51 21.85
N THR A 185 1.28 -26.09 22.90
CA THR A 185 0.83 -26.19 24.29
C THR A 185 0.61 -24.79 24.87
N LEU A 186 -0.15 -24.67 25.96
CA LEU A 186 -0.29 -23.39 26.66
C LEU A 186 0.95 -23.07 27.49
N GLY A 187 1.25 -21.77 27.62
CA GLY A 187 2.38 -21.29 28.39
C GLY A 187 3.71 -21.41 27.66
N GLY A 188 4.81 -21.35 28.43
CA GLY A 188 6.17 -21.21 27.93
C GLY A 188 6.76 -19.84 28.23
N THR A 189 8.05 -19.67 27.94
CA THR A 189 8.73 -18.36 28.03
C THR A 189 8.81 -17.76 26.64
N PRO A 190 8.02 -16.72 26.32
CA PRO A 190 7.99 -16.14 24.99
C PRO A 190 9.37 -15.73 24.49
N ILE A 191 9.65 -16.05 23.24
CA ILE A 191 10.76 -15.41 22.53
C ILE A 191 10.38 -13.96 22.26
N ALA A 192 11.33 -13.04 22.42
CA ALA A 192 11.15 -11.68 21.95
C ALA A 192 11.89 -11.53 20.63
N VAL A 193 11.11 -11.45 19.55
CA VAL A 193 11.62 -11.21 18.20
C VAL A 193 11.90 -9.72 18.09
N ALA A 194 13.15 -9.36 17.85
CA ALA A 194 13.51 -7.95 17.66
C ALA A 194 12.85 -7.44 16.39
N ALA A 195 12.03 -6.41 16.50
CA ALA A 195 11.27 -5.89 15.38
C ALA A 195 11.16 -4.37 15.46
N TRP A 196 10.87 -3.75 14.32
CA TRP A 196 10.53 -2.35 14.28
C TRP A 196 9.48 -2.10 13.21
N GLN A 197 8.74 -1.01 13.37
CA GLN A 197 7.68 -0.63 12.44
C GLN A 197 7.53 0.90 12.40
N PRO A 198 7.57 1.51 11.21
CA PRO A 198 7.23 2.92 11.08
C PRO A 198 5.73 3.12 11.32
N TYR A 199 5.35 4.25 11.89
CA TYR A 199 3.97 4.68 12.05
C TYR A 199 3.87 6.19 11.88
N ASP A 200 2.66 6.69 11.62
CA ASP A 200 2.44 8.08 11.21
C ASP A 200 3.23 8.44 9.92
N LYS A 201 3.25 9.71 9.54
CA LYS A 201 3.98 10.22 8.38
C LYS A 201 4.86 11.40 8.78
N GLY A 202 5.97 11.59 8.07
CA GLY A 202 6.68 12.85 8.16
C GLY A 202 5.88 13.99 7.51
N CYS A 203 6.14 15.22 7.94
CA CYS A 203 5.39 16.38 7.47
C CYS A 203 5.98 17.03 6.22
N TYR A 204 5.20 17.94 5.62
CA TYR A 204 5.57 18.71 4.43
C TYR A 204 5.98 17.85 3.23
N ALA A 205 5.35 16.68 3.08
CA ALA A 205 5.42 15.93 1.84
C ALA A 205 4.66 16.70 0.75
N TYR A 206 5.31 16.93 -0.38
CA TYR A 206 4.65 17.40 -1.58
C TYR A 206 5.13 16.61 -2.79
N TYR A 207 4.21 16.38 -3.72
CA TYR A 207 4.43 15.52 -4.86
C TYR A 207 3.98 16.22 -6.14
N ARG A 208 4.63 15.87 -7.25
CA ARG A 208 4.27 16.37 -8.59
C ARG A 208 3.05 15.66 -9.17
N SER A 209 2.70 14.52 -8.57
CA SER A 209 1.64 13.63 -9.01
C SER A 209 0.68 13.30 -7.87
N PHE A 210 -0.53 12.88 -8.23
CA PHE A 210 -1.47 12.22 -7.33
C PHE A 210 -2.19 11.13 -8.11
N TYR A 211 -2.57 10.06 -7.44
CA TYR A 211 -3.40 9.03 -8.06
C TYR A 211 -4.22 8.24 -7.04
N GLN A 212 -5.28 7.63 -7.55
CA GLN A 212 -5.99 6.53 -6.94
C GLN A 212 -5.93 5.33 -7.87
N LEU A 213 -5.33 4.24 -7.39
CA LEU A 213 -5.31 2.92 -7.98
C LEU A 213 -6.43 2.09 -7.36
N PHE A 214 -7.30 1.57 -8.21
CA PHE A 214 -8.26 0.54 -7.87
C PHE A 214 -7.71 -0.80 -8.38
N PRO A 215 -7.16 -1.66 -7.50
CA PRO A 215 -6.65 -2.95 -7.92
C PRO A 215 -7.80 -3.86 -8.36
N ASN A 216 -7.56 -4.73 -9.33
CA ASN A 216 -8.50 -5.78 -9.71
C ASN A 216 -8.88 -6.67 -8.47
N PRO A 217 -10.16 -7.04 -8.26
CA PRO A 217 -11.38 -6.78 -9.07
C PRO A 217 -12.22 -5.60 -8.55
N VAL A 218 -11.60 -4.58 -7.96
CA VAL A 218 -12.34 -3.48 -7.33
C VAL A 218 -12.85 -2.51 -8.40
N GLY A 219 -14.17 -2.30 -8.42
CA GLY A 219 -14.79 -1.28 -9.25
C GLY A 219 -14.41 0.14 -8.83
N LEU A 220 -14.56 1.08 -9.76
CA LEU A 220 -14.37 2.50 -9.47
C LEU A 220 -15.31 2.91 -8.33
N ASN A 221 -14.73 3.31 -7.20
CA ASN A 221 -15.47 3.77 -6.04
C ASN A 221 -14.87 5.09 -5.55
N LEU A 222 -15.33 6.21 -6.09
CA LEU A 222 -15.02 7.56 -5.57
C LEU A 222 -15.91 7.91 -4.36
N GLY A 223 -16.19 6.95 -3.48
CA GLY A 223 -17.20 7.07 -2.42
C GLY A 223 -18.64 6.79 -2.88
N ILE A 224 -18.82 6.08 -4.00
CA ILE A 224 -20.09 5.59 -4.52
C ILE A 224 -20.38 4.24 -3.88
N THR A 225 -21.11 4.19 -2.77
CA THR A 225 -21.58 2.92 -2.20
C THR A 225 -23.07 3.00 -1.87
N GLY A 226 -23.87 2.12 -2.49
CA GLY A 226 -25.17 1.71 -1.96
C GLY A 226 -26.32 2.73 -2.02
N GLY A 227 -26.64 3.29 -3.19
CA GLY A 227 -27.94 3.95 -3.42
C GLY A 227 -28.16 5.26 -2.64
N VAL A 228 -27.13 5.81 -2.01
CA VAL A 228 -27.12 7.19 -1.51
C VAL A 228 -26.33 8.03 -2.53
N PRO A 229 -26.89 9.15 -3.04
CA PRO A 229 -26.13 10.05 -3.92
C PRO A 229 -24.99 10.70 -3.12
N ASN A 230 -23.75 10.22 -3.32
CA ASN A 230 -22.55 10.92 -2.85
C ASN A 230 -22.02 11.81 -3.99
N PRO A 231 -21.51 13.03 -3.73
CA PRO A 231 -21.62 14.16 -4.64
C PRO A 231 -20.47 14.35 -5.61
N VAL A 232 -19.37 13.59 -5.53
CA VAL A 232 -18.20 13.80 -6.43
C VAL A 232 -18.47 13.16 -7.79
N THR A 233 -19.33 13.79 -8.58
CA THR A 233 -19.53 13.47 -10.00
C THR A 233 -18.45 14.10 -10.87
N ALA A 234 -17.62 14.98 -10.31
CA ALA A 234 -16.47 15.56 -10.99
C ALA A 234 -15.39 16.04 -9.99
N PHE A 235 -14.18 16.25 -10.49
CA PHE A 235 -13.20 17.08 -9.79
C PHE A 235 -12.35 17.84 -10.79
N LYS A 236 -11.90 19.02 -10.37
CA LYS A 236 -11.17 19.97 -11.20
C LYS A 236 -9.75 20.13 -10.70
N LEU A 237 -8.81 20.02 -11.63
CA LEU A 237 -7.40 20.35 -11.50
C LEU A 237 -7.24 21.80 -11.96
N VAL A 238 -7.15 22.73 -11.01
CA VAL A 238 -6.95 24.15 -11.27
C VAL A 238 -5.47 24.42 -11.42
N LEU A 239 -5.05 24.99 -12.55
CA LEU A 239 -3.64 25.21 -12.81
C LEU A 239 -3.09 26.33 -11.93
N ASN A 240 -2.14 25.99 -11.07
CA ASN A 240 -1.39 26.94 -10.27
C ASN A 240 -0.07 27.28 -10.98
N GLN A 241 -0.07 28.37 -11.75
CA GLN A 241 1.10 28.78 -12.54
C GLN A 241 2.30 29.21 -11.68
N THR A 242 2.06 29.70 -10.46
CA THR A 242 3.15 30.10 -9.55
C THR A 242 3.92 28.88 -9.05
N ARG A 243 3.19 27.80 -8.78
CA ARG A 243 3.75 26.54 -8.29
C ARG A 243 4.10 25.55 -9.40
N ALA A 244 3.67 25.82 -10.63
CA ALA A 244 3.72 24.88 -11.76
C ALA A 244 3.19 23.50 -11.34
N GLY A 245 1.94 23.47 -10.88
CA GLY A 245 1.23 22.27 -10.42
C GLY A 245 -0.28 22.50 -10.45
N TYR A 246 -1.05 21.54 -9.94
CA TYR A 246 -2.52 21.65 -9.87
C TYR A 246 -2.99 21.78 -8.43
N ASP A 247 -3.99 22.62 -8.19
CA ASP A 247 -4.86 22.57 -7.02
C ASP A 247 -6.10 21.76 -7.40
N VAL A 248 -6.32 20.63 -6.73
CA VAL A 248 -7.37 19.68 -7.06
C VAL A 248 -8.52 19.84 -6.08
N MET A 249 -9.73 20.08 -6.61
CA MET A 249 -10.92 20.39 -5.83
C MET A 249 -12.15 19.65 -6.35
N VAL A 250 -13.09 19.37 -5.44
CA VAL A 250 -14.37 18.75 -5.79
C VAL A 250 -15.20 19.72 -6.63
N THR A 251 -15.82 19.18 -7.67
CA THR A 251 -16.85 19.86 -8.47
C THR A 251 -18.01 18.88 -8.71
N ASN A 252 -19.13 19.38 -9.24
CA ASN A 252 -20.31 18.56 -9.52
C ASN A 252 -20.77 18.69 -10.98
N THR A 253 -19.87 19.11 -11.87
CA THR A 253 -20.20 19.36 -13.28
C THR A 253 -20.55 18.04 -13.97
N PRO A 254 -21.76 17.88 -14.52
CA PRO A 254 -22.15 16.64 -15.20
C PRO A 254 -21.42 16.49 -16.54
N VAL A 255 -21.32 15.27 -17.04
CA VAL A 255 -20.87 15.02 -18.42
C VAL A 255 -21.81 15.72 -19.40
N ALA A 256 -21.25 16.56 -20.28
CA ALA A 256 -22.02 17.18 -21.35
C ALA A 256 -22.35 16.13 -22.43
N PRO A 257 -23.60 16.04 -22.93
CA PRO A 257 -23.95 15.14 -24.02
C PRO A 257 -23.15 15.47 -25.29
N PRO A 258 -22.51 14.48 -25.95
CA PRO A 258 -21.74 14.76 -27.15
C PRO A 258 -22.59 15.30 -28.30
N THR A 259 -22.10 16.35 -28.97
CA THR A 259 -22.75 16.94 -30.15
C THR A 259 -21.98 16.70 -31.44
N SER A 260 -20.68 16.38 -31.33
CA SER A 260 -19.85 15.98 -32.47
C SER A 260 -20.18 14.59 -33.01
N PRO A 261 -19.84 14.29 -34.27
CA PRO A 261 -19.75 12.90 -34.73
C PRO A 261 -18.72 12.10 -33.92
N PRO A 262 -18.92 10.78 -33.73
CA PRO A 262 -17.93 9.92 -33.12
C PRO A 262 -16.60 9.92 -33.88
N VAL A 263 -15.49 9.87 -33.13
CA VAL A 263 -14.15 9.62 -33.69
C VAL A 263 -14.14 8.24 -34.35
N THR A 264 -13.59 8.17 -35.57
CA THR A 264 -13.44 6.88 -36.27
C THR A 264 -12.26 6.11 -35.70
N LEU A 265 -12.52 4.96 -35.06
CA LEU A 265 -11.52 4.11 -34.44
C LEU A 265 -11.37 2.81 -35.23
N ALA A 266 -10.13 2.40 -35.49
CA ALA A 266 -9.82 1.16 -36.21
C ALA A 266 -9.85 -0.11 -35.33
N GLY A 267 -10.16 0.03 -34.03
CA GLY A 267 -10.11 -1.05 -33.04
C GLY A 267 -9.98 -0.51 -31.60
N PRO A 268 -9.87 -1.39 -30.59
CA PRO A 268 -9.42 -1.04 -29.24
C PRO A 268 -7.92 -0.73 -29.23
N ASP A 269 -7.39 -0.30 -28.08
CA ASP A 269 -5.95 -0.07 -27.90
C ASP A 269 -5.38 0.87 -28.97
N LEU A 270 -5.98 2.05 -29.13
CA LEU A 270 -5.54 3.06 -30.08
C LEU A 270 -5.23 4.37 -29.37
N THR A 271 -4.43 5.17 -30.07
CA THR A 271 -4.20 6.57 -29.74
C THR A 271 -4.43 7.41 -30.97
N PHE A 272 -5.07 8.56 -30.79
CA PHE A 272 -5.32 9.51 -31.87
C PHE A 272 -5.07 10.94 -31.43
N SER A 273 -4.77 11.80 -32.39
CA SER A 273 -4.61 13.24 -32.20
C SER A 273 -5.98 13.90 -32.01
N ALA A 274 -6.15 14.66 -30.93
CA ALA A 274 -7.34 15.48 -30.71
C ALA A 274 -7.41 16.62 -31.74
N ALA A 275 -6.27 17.21 -32.12
CA ALA A 275 -6.21 18.27 -33.12
C ALA A 275 -6.72 17.81 -34.50
N ALA A 276 -6.56 16.54 -34.84
CA ALA A 276 -7.11 15.96 -36.08
C ALA A 276 -8.65 15.98 -36.16
N GLN A 277 -9.36 16.23 -35.05
CA GLN A 277 -10.81 16.39 -35.03
C GLN A 277 -11.28 17.83 -35.34
N PHE A 278 -10.33 18.75 -35.56
CA PHE A 278 -10.60 20.17 -35.84
C PHE A 278 -10.03 20.60 -37.20
N PRO A 279 -10.54 21.72 -37.78
CA PRO A 279 -9.99 22.27 -39.01
C PRO A 279 -8.47 22.53 -38.91
N ASN A 280 -7.75 22.27 -40.00
CA ASN A 280 -6.29 22.46 -40.10
C ASN A 280 -5.44 21.60 -39.14
N ASN A 281 -6.02 20.55 -38.53
CA ASN A 281 -5.34 19.70 -37.55
C ASN A 281 -4.76 20.52 -36.37
N GLN A 282 -5.56 21.44 -35.82
CA GLN A 282 -5.15 22.32 -34.72
C GLN A 282 -6.23 22.37 -33.62
N LEU A 283 -5.81 22.30 -32.36
CA LEU A 283 -6.72 22.53 -31.24
C LEU A 283 -7.27 23.97 -31.27
N PRO A 284 -8.48 24.20 -30.72
CA PRO A 284 -9.06 25.55 -30.61
C PRO A 284 -8.18 26.54 -29.84
N PHE A 285 -7.38 26.03 -28.91
CA PHE A 285 -6.36 26.74 -28.14
C PHE A 285 -5.32 25.71 -27.67
N GLY A 286 -4.10 26.16 -27.37
CA GLY A 286 -3.12 25.26 -26.77
C GLY A 286 -3.28 25.19 -25.25
N ILE A 287 -2.84 24.08 -24.67
CA ILE A 287 -3.11 23.68 -23.28
C ILE A 287 -1.88 23.91 -22.41
N PRO A 288 -1.87 24.94 -21.53
CA PRO A 288 -0.86 25.06 -20.49
C PRO A 288 -0.96 23.88 -19.51
N HIS A 289 0.17 23.31 -19.10
CA HIS A 289 0.19 22.20 -18.15
C HIS A 289 1.47 22.18 -17.31
N PRO A 290 1.47 21.62 -16.10
CA PRO A 290 2.66 21.46 -15.28
C PRO A 290 3.70 20.53 -15.91
N LEU A 291 4.97 20.85 -15.72
CA LEU A 291 6.13 20.01 -16.04
C LEU A 291 7.17 20.09 -14.92
N ALA A 292 8.07 19.10 -14.92
CA ALA A 292 9.23 19.09 -14.03
C ALA A 292 10.02 20.41 -14.21
N GLY A 293 10.07 21.22 -13.16
CA GLY A 293 10.80 22.49 -13.18
C GLY A 293 10.14 23.65 -13.92
N GLY A 294 8.86 23.56 -14.33
CA GLY A 294 8.17 24.71 -14.93
C GLY A 294 6.82 24.43 -15.58
N MET A 295 6.45 25.30 -16.53
CA MET A 295 5.21 25.19 -17.29
C MET A 295 5.47 24.67 -18.70
N GLY A 296 4.65 23.72 -19.13
CA GLY A 296 4.56 23.24 -20.50
C GLY A 296 3.38 23.81 -21.26
N PHE A 297 3.39 23.64 -22.58
CA PHE A 297 2.30 24.03 -23.46
C PHE A 297 2.12 22.98 -24.56
N ALA A 298 0.89 22.50 -24.74
CA ALA A 298 0.56 21.49 -25.73
C ALA A 298 -0.31 22.10 -26.84
N SER A 299 0.15 22.04 -28.09
CA SER A 299 -0.65 22.44 -29.26
C SER A 299 -1.56 21.32 -29.79
N ASP A 300 -1.37 20.09 -29.28
CA ASP A 300 -2.17 18.92 -29.58
C ASP A 300 -2.14 17.95 -28.38
N LEU A 301 -3.14 17.09 -28.27
CA LEU A 301 -3.28 16.05 -27.27
C LEU A 301 -3.39 14.70 -27.96
N ASN A 302 -2.61 13.72 -27.50
CA ASN A 302 -2.82 12.33 -27.86
C ASN A 302 -3.81 11.73 -26.88
N VAL A 303 -4.95 11.27 -27.40
CA VAL A 303 -6.05 10.67 -26.64
C VAL A 303 -6.00 9.17 -26.80
N SER A 304 -5.93 8.45 -25.69
CA SER A 304 -5.95 6.98 -25.66
C SER A 304 -7.38 6.45 -25.57
N THR A 305 -7.68 5.37 -26.29
CA THR A 305 -8.92 4.60 -26.08
C THR A 305 -9.08 4.09 -24.66
N GLU A 306 -7.96 3.94 -23.94
CA GLU A 306 -7.86 3.37 -22.59
C GLU A 306 -8.13 4.39 -21.47
N GLY A 307 -8.61 5.59 -21.78
CA GLY A 307 -9.12 6.53 -20.76
C GLY A 307 -8.11 7.48 -20.14
N TYR A 308 -7.03 7.76 -20.87
CA TYR A 308 -6.05 8.77 -20.50
C TYR A 308 -5.61 9.62 -21.70
N ILE A 309 -5.02 10.77 -21.38
CA ILE A 309 -4.59 11.78 -22.35
C ILE A 309 -3.17 12.21 -22.02
N VAL A 310 -2.33 12.42 -23.04
CA VAL A 310 -0.98 13.00 -22.89
C VAL A 310 -0.81 14.18 -23.87
N PRO A 311 0.04 15.17 -23.56
CA PRO A 311 0.38 16.20 -24.51
C PRO A 311 1.19 15.61 -25.67
N ALA A 312 0.79 15.91 -26.92
CA ALA A 312 1.57 15.55 -28.10
C ALA A 312 2.88 16.36 -28.13
N PRO A 313 3.98 15.84 -28.72
CA PRO A 313 4.07 14.67 -29.60
C PRO A 313 4.37 13.35 -28.88
N ALA A 314 4.17 13.28 -27.56
CA ALA A 314 4.51 12.08 -26.80
C ALA A 314 3.77 10.85 -27.33
N SER A 315 4.52 9.77 -27.62
CA SER A 315 3.91 8.50 -28.00
C SER A 315 3.24 7.86 -26.79
N ILE A 316 2.09 7.23 -27.04
CA ILE A 316 1.36 6.49 -26.04
C ILE A 316 1.54 4.99 -26.31
N PRO A 317 2.12 4.21 -25.38
CA PRO A 317 2.01 2.77 -25.43
C PRO A 317 0.57 2.38 -25.11
N ASN A 318 -0.09 1.62 -25.99
CA ASN A 318 -1.41 1.07 -25.67
C ASN A 318 -1.26 0.08 -24.52
N ASP A 319 -1.96 0.33 -23.43
CA ASP A 319 -1.80 -0.42 -22.18
C ASP A 319 -3.11 -0.43 -21.40
N GLY A 320 -3.75 -1.61 -21.41
CA GLY A 320 -4.95 -1.91 -20.62
C GLY A 320 -4.65 -2.41 -19.20
N THR A 321 -3.39 -2.46 -18.78
CA THR A 321 -2.92 -2.98 -17.48
C THR A 321 -2.19 -1.92 -16.66
N PRO A 322 -2.82 -0.75 -16.41
CA PRO A 322 -2.12 0.39 -15.84
C PRO A 322 -1.51 0.09 -14.47
N THR A 323 -0.24 0.46 -14.32
CA THR A 323 0.48 0.42 -13.05
C THR A 323 0.84 1.82 -12.57
N THR A 324 1.07 1.94 -11.26
CA THR A 324 1.58 3.18 -10.66
C THR A 324 2.95 3.54 -11.21
N GLY A 325 3.80 2.54 -11.46
CA GLY A 325 5.11 2.71 -12.07
C GLY A 325 5.04 3.34 -13.47
N GLU A 326 4.07 2.93 -14.30
CA GLU A 326 3.89 3.52 -15.63
C GLU A 326 3.31 4.93 -15.58
N LEU A 327 2.44 5.24 -14.62
CA LEU A 327 1.93 6.61 -14.45
C LEU A 327 3.06 7.56 -14.02
N LEU A 328 3.87 7.15 -13.06
CA LEU A 328 4.91 7.99 -12.45
C LEU A 328 6.21 8.03 -13.29
N GLY A 329 6.51 6.95 -14.00
CA GLY A 329 7.73 6.77 -14.79
C GLY A 329 7.61 7.15 -16.27
N ALA A 330 6.41 7.46 -16.79
CA ALA A 330 6.23 7.85 -18.18
C ALA A 330 7.08 9.08 -18.56
N ALA A 331 7.61 9.15 -19.77
CA ALA A 331 8.42 10.31 -20.20
C ALA A 331 7.61 11.60 -20.37
N ALA A 332 6.28 11.50 -20.48
CA ALA A 332 5.38 12.62 -20.71
C ALA A 332 4.29 12.71 -19.64
N PRO A 333 3.73 13.91 -19.43
CA PRO A 333 2.59 14.10 -18.55
C PRO A 333 1.37 13.27 -18.97
N ARG A 334 0.56 12.86 -18.01
CA ARG A 334 -0.60 12.02 -18.22
C ARG A 334 -1.77 12.44 -17.34
N TRP A 335 -2.86 12.83 -18.00
CA TRP A 335 -4.18 12.94 -17.40
C TRP A 335 -4.87 11.59 -17.46
N ALA A 336 -4.84 10.84 -16.35
CA ALA A 336 -5.52 9.56 -16.23
C ALA A 336 -6.92 9.79 -15.66
N ALA A 337 -7.91 10.02 -16.52
CA ALA A 337 -9.27 10.27 -16.07
C ALA A 337 -9.98 8.97 -15.65
N HIS A 338 -9.74 7.89 -16.38
CA HIS A 338 -10.21 6.55 -16.08
C HIS A 338 -9.34 5.54 -16.82
N TRP A 339 -8.05 5.50 -16.50
CA TRP A 339 -7.11 4.65 -17.23
C TRP A 339 -7.34 3.19 -16.88
N LYS A 340 -7.73 2.39 -17.88
CA LYS A 340 -7.98 0.93 -17.80
C LYS A 340 -8.17 0.35 -19.21
N ASN A 341 -8.22 -0.97 -19.32
CA ASN A 341 -8.59 -1.64 -20.57
C ASN A 341 -10.05 -1.35 -20.99
N MET A 342 -10.26 -0.68 -22.12
CA MET A 342 -11.54 -0.31 -22.69
C MET A 342 -11.58 -0.58 -24.19
N ASN A 343 -12.79 -0.81 -24.71
CA ASN A 343 -13.01 -0.99 -26.14
C ASN A 343 -14.04 0.01 -26.66
N PRO A 344 -13.63 1.23 -27.04
CA PRO A 344 -14.53 2.21 -27.61
C PRO A 344 -15.01 1.88 -29.03
N ALA A 345 -14.42 0.87 -29.69
CA ALA A 345 -14.89 0.34 -30.97
C ALA A 345 -15.99 -0.73 -30.82
N ALA A 346 -16.37 -1.09 -29.59
CA ALA A 346 -17.47 -2.01 -29.34
C ALA A 346 -18.83 -1.40 -29.75
N SER A 347 -19.81 -2.27 -30.03
CA SER A 347 -21.15 -1.83 -30.42
C SER A 347 -21.80 -0.97 -29.32
N GLY A 348 -22.26 0.22 -29.69
CA GLY A 348 -22.88 1.18 -28.76
C GLY A 348 -21.89 2.01 -27.94
N SER A 349 -20.59 1.81 -28.13
CA SER A 349 -19.53 2.65 -27.58
C SER A 349 -19.12 3.74 -28.58
N SER A 350 -18.69 4.89 -28.07
CA SER A 350 -18.18 5.97 -28.92
C SER A 350 -17.21 6.87 -28.16
N MET A 351 -16.29 7.49 -28.89
CA MET A 351 -15.47 8.60 -28.40
C MET A 351 -15.76 9.86 -29.17
N HIS A 352 -15.65 11.00 -28.51
CA HIS A 352 -15.94 12.32 -29.07
C HIS A 352 -14.87 13.31 -28.64
N VAL A 353 -14.51 14.23 -29.53
CA VAL A 353 -13.67 15.40 -29.23
C VAL A 353 -14.38 16.61 -29.83
N GLU A 354 -14.74 17.56 -28.98
CA GLU A 354 -15.51 18.74 -29.39
C GLU A 354 -15.08 19.98 -28.62
N TYR A 355 -15.40 21.15 -29.17
CA TYR A 355 -15.19 22.43 -28.50
C TYR A 355 -16.54 23.02 -28.10
N ASP A 356 -16.79 23.09 -26.79
CA ASP A 356 -17.94 23.80 -26.26
C ASP A 356 -17.64 25.30 -26.27
N VAL A 357 -18.18 25.99 -27.27
CA VAL A 357 -18.02 27.43 -27.47
C VAL A 357 -18.66 28.28 -26.36
N ILE A 358 -19.64 27.72 -25.63
CA ILE A 358 -20.34 28.44 -24.55
C ILE A 358 -19.50 28.38 -23.28
N ALA A 359 -19.00 27.19 -22.94
CA ALA A 359 -18.15 26.99 -21.77
C ALA A 359 -16.70 27.44 -22.02
N GLY A 360 -16.25 27.49 -23.28
CA GLY A 360 -14.86 27.76 -23.64
C GLY A 360 -13.95 26.58 -23.35
N GLU A 361 -14.45 25.35 -23.50
CA GLU A 361 -13.77 24.11 -23.09
C GLU A 361 -13.59 23.15 -24.27
N LEU A 362 -12.42 22.53 -24.35
CA LEU A 362 -12.19 21.36 -25.19
C LEU A 362 -12.64 20.12 -24.42
N LEU A 363 -13.62 19.40 -24.94
CA LEU A 363 -14.19 18.20 -24.31
C LEU A 363 -13.71 16.95 -25.03
N VAL A 364 -13.23 15.97 -24.25
CA VAL A 364 -12.94 14.61 -24.72
C VAL A 364 -13.85 13.66 -23.96
N THR A 365 -14.74 12.97 -24.68
CA THR A 365 -15.78 12.13 -24.07
C THR A 365 -15.62 10.68 -24.47
N TRP A 366 -15.59 9.78 -23.48
CA TRP A 366 -15.82 8.36 -23.65
C TRP A 366 -17.28 8.11 -23.32
N ASN A 367 -18.11 7.87 -24.34
CA ASN A 367 -19.55 7.75 -24.20
C ASN A 367 -19.97 6.29 -24.32
N ASN A 368 -20.51 5.73 -23.22
CA ASN A 368 -20.97 4.35 -23.13
C ASN A 368 -19.90 3.33 -23.59
N VAL A 369 -18.65 3.56 -23.23
CA VAL A 369 -17.50 2.75 -23.65
C VAL A 369 -17.47 1.44 -22.87
N ALA A 370 -17.50 0.32 -23.59
CA ALA A 370 -17.43 -1.01 -23.01
C ALA A 370 -16.05 -1.27 -22.42
N ASP A 371 -16.01 -2.02 -21.32
CA ASP A 371 -14.79 -2.67 -20.88
C ASP A 371 -14.34 -3.72 -21.93
N ALA A 372 -13.04 -3.87 -22.16
CA ALA A 372 -12.55 -4.87 -23.12
C ALA A 372 -12.85 -6.32 -22.71
N ALA A 373 -13.03 -6.60 -21.41
CA ALA A 373 -13.28 -7.94 -20.87
C ALA A 373 -14.68 -8.14 -20.25
N ALA A 374 -15.54 -7.12 -20.24
CA ALA A 374 -16.87 -7.19 -19.61
C ALA A 374 -17.98 -6.54 -20.47
N THR A 375 -19.24 -6.79 -20.12
CA THR A 375 -20.43 -6.23 -20.82
C THR A 375 -20.88 -4.87 -20.27
N THR A 376 -20.23 -4.37 -19.23
CA THR A 376 -20.56 -3.09 -18.60
C THR A 376 -19.86 -1.93 -19.30
N THR A 377 -20.53 -0.79 -19.33
CA THR A 377 -20.04 0.42 -19.98
C THR A 377 -19.75 1.52 -18.99
N SER A 378 -18.90 2.47 -19.38
CA SER A 378 -18.60 3.67 -18.61
C SER A 378 -18.72 4.91 -19.50
N THR A 379 -19.21 5.99 -18.90
CA THR A 379 -19.33 7.31 -19.52
C THR A 379 -18.62 8.33 -18.68
N PHE A 380 -17.57 8.94 -19.23
CA PHE A 380 -16.80 9.99 -18.56
C PHE A 380 -16.23 10.98 -19.58
N GLN A 381 -15.84 12.16 -19.11
CA GLN A 381 -15.39 13.26 -19.94
C GLN A 381 -14.23 14.00 -19.27
N VAL A 382 -13.29 14.46 -20.08
CA VAL A 382 -12.23 15.38 -19.67
C VAL A 382 -12.48 16.71 -20.35
N ALA A 383 -12.60 17.78 -19.57
CA ALA A 383 -12.74 19.15 -20.07
C ALA A 383 -11.45 19.92 -19.84
N PHE A 384 -10.84 20.44 -20.90
CA PHE A 384 -9.70 21.34 -20.83
C PHE A 384 -10.15 22.78 -21.05
N SER A 385 -9.70 23.69 -20.19
CA SER A 385 -9.91 25.13 -20.33
C SER A 385 -8.64 25.81 -20.86
N PHE A 386 -8.80 26.98 -21.51
CA PHE A 386 -7.67 27.73 -22.07
C PHE A 386 -6.63 28.18 -21.04
N ASN A 387 -7.04 28.32 -19.77
CA ASN A 387 -6.18 28.70 -18.67
C ASN A 387 -5.33 27.52 -18.13
N GLY A 388 -5.49 26.31 -18.71
CA GLY A 388 -4.81 25.09 -18.28
C GLY A 388 -5.55 24.30 -17.20
N ASP A 389 -6.73 24.76 -16.76
CA ASP A 389 -7.55 23.93 -15.89
C ASP A 389 -8.05 22.68 -16.62
N VAL A 390 -8.14 21.58 -15.88
CA VAL A 390 -8.64 20.30 -16.40
C VAL A 390 -9.69 19.75 -15.44
N GLU A 391 -10.85 19.35 -15.95
CA GLU A 391 -11.90 18.75 -15.12
C GLU A 391 -12.22 17.34 -15.59
N TYR A 392 -12.25 16.39 -14.65
CA TYR A 392 -12.72 15.03 -14.90
C TYR A 392 -14.17 14.94 -14.47
N ARG A 393 -15.05 14.53 -15.38
CA ARG A 393 -16.49 14.42 -15.17
C ARG A 393 -16.90 12.97 -15.35
N TYR A 394 -17.59 12.41 -14.36
CA TYR A 394 -18.03 11.03 -14.33
C TYR A 394 -19.56 10.97 -14.47
N GLY A 395 -20.02 10.28 -15.50
CA GLY A 395 -21.42 9.98 -15.73
C GLY A 395 -21.78 8.59 -15.20
N ALA A 396 -22.51 7.81 -15.99
CA ALA A 396 -22.78 6.42 -15.68
C ALA A 396 -21.48 5.60 -15.79
N MET A 397 -20.91 5.21 -14.65
CA MET A 397 -19.69 4.40 -14.58
C MET A 397 -20.02 2.94 -14.25
N SER A 398 -19.26 2.01 -14.83
CA SER A 398 -19.38 0.62 -14.43
C SER A 398 -18.95 0.42 -12.97
N GLN A 399 -19.81 -0.21 -12.17
CA GLN A 399 -19.50 -0.61 -10.79
C GLN A 399 -18.84 -1.99 -10.71
N ASN A 400 -19.01 -2.82 -11.75
CA ASN A 400 -18.19 -4.01 -11.93
C ASN A 400 -16.92 -3.52 -12.63
N GLY A 401 -15.88 -3.17 -11.88
CA GLY A 401 -14.55 -2.95 -12.47
C GLY A 401 -14.27 -4.15 -13.37
N GLY A 402 -14.24 -3.95 -14.68
CA GLY A 402 -14.71 -4.98 -15.61
C GLY A 402 -13.78 -6.18 -15.73
N GLY A 403 -13.92 -7.10 -14.80
CA GLY A 403 -13.12 -8.31 -14.73
C GLY A 403 -11.70 -8.03 -14.25
N SER A 404 -10.71 -8.28 -15.13
CA SER A 404 -9.34 -8.65 -14.76
C SER A 404 -8.32 -7.50 -14.67
N TYR A 405 -8.71 -6.24 -14.87
CA TYR A 405 -7.76 -5.12 -15.07
C TYR A 405 -7.87 -4.03 -14.00
N PRO A 406 -6.74 -3.44 -13.54
CA PRO A 406 -6.74 -2.32 -12.60
C PRO A 406 -7.24 -1.03 -13.25
N ILE A 407 -7.63 -0.06 -12.41
CA ILE A 407 -8.01 1.29 -12.84
C ILE A 407 -7.10 2.29 -12.16
N VAL A 408 -6.59 3.27 -12.91
CA VAL A 408 -5.83 4.41 -12.37
C VAL A 408 -6.55 5.71 -12.71
N ILE A 409 -6.77 6.53 -11.69
CA ILE A 409 -7.28 7.90 -11.82
C ILE A 409 -6.27 8.86 -11.21
N GLY A 410 -5.97 9.97 -11.88
CA GLY A 410 -5.14 11.03 -11.32
C GLY A 410 -4.40 11.84 -12.37
N TRP A 411 -3.28 12.40 -11.93
CA TRP A 411 -2.37 13.18 -12.75
C TRP A 411 -0.93 12.86 -12.37
N SER A 412 -0.08 12.78 -13.38
CA SER A 412 1.35 12.76 -13.21
C SER A 412 2.01 13.51 -14.34
N GLU A 413 3.03 14.30 -14.04
CA GLU A 413 3.90 14.85 -15.08
C GLU A 413 4.88 13.80 -15.66
N GLY A 414 4.91 12.61 -15.05
CA GLY A 414 5.83 11.54 -15.42
C GLY A 414 7.26 11.80 -14.92
N ASN A 415 8.25 11.45 -15.73
CA ASN A 415 9.68 11.70 -15.52
C ASN A 415 10.22 11.25 -14.15
N GLY A 416 9.78 10.06 -13.71
CA GLY A 416 10.20 9.49 -12.44
C GLY A 416 9.68 10.29 -11.25
N SER A 417 8.46 10.81 -11.35
CA SER A 417 7.75 11.42 -10.21
C SER A 417 7.77 10.47 -9.00
N LEU A 418 8.07 11.00 -7.82
CA LEU A 418 8.04 10.21 -6.60
C LEU A 418 6.61 9.77 -6.32
N ASP A 419 6.50 8.55 -5.81
CA ASP A 419 5.21 7.97 -5.47
C ASP A 419 4.60 8.66 -4.23
N PRO A 420 3.45 9.36 -4.37
CA PRO A 420 2.71 9.94 -3.23
C PRO A 420 2.01 8.88 -2.36
N GLY A 421 2.00 7.63 -2.81
CA GLY A 421 1.13 6.57 -2.34
C GLY A 421 -0.26 6.67 -2.93
N ASN A 422 -1.03 5.59 -2.77
CA ASN A 422 -2.43 5.55 -3.21
C ASN A 422 -3.28 6.53 -2.39
N ILE A 423 -3.92 7.50 -3.04
CA ILE A 423 -4.75 8.53 -2.40
C ILE A 423 -6.22 8.19 -2.61
N GLU A 424 -7.00 8.14 -1.53
CA GLU A 424 -8.47 8.02 -1.61
C GLU A 424 -9.08 9.39 -1.95
N ILE A 425 -9.23 9.68 -3.25
CA ILE A 425 -9.58 11.02 -3.76
C ILE A 425 -10.88 11.54 -3.15
N ALA A 426 -11.86 10.65 -2.92
CA ALA A 426 -13.16 11.00 -2.34
C ALA A 426 -13.07 11.67 -0.95
N THR A 427 -11.97 11.43 -0.22
CA THR A 427 -11.76 11.96 1.15
C THR A 427 -10.54 12.86 1.27
N ALA A 428 -9.66 12.86 0.27
CA ALA A 428 -8.40 13.60 0.30
C ALA A 428 -8.50 15.02 -0.28
N LEU A 429 -9.54 15.34 -1.04
CA LEU A 429 -9.70 16.67 -1.63
C LEU A 429 -10.13 17.71 -0.57
N PRO A 430 -9.63 18.95 -0.66
CA PRO A 430 -8.71 19.46 -1.68
C PRO A 430 -7.25 19.02 -1.45
N LEU A 431 -6.51 18.83 -2.55
CA LEU A 431 -5.07 18.54 -2.53
C LEU A 431 -4.32 19.36 -3.57
N SER A 432 -2.99 19.36 -3.50
CA SER A 432 -2.14 20.14 -4.40
C SER A 432 -0.97 19.31 -4.93
N THR A 433 -0.66 19.45 -6.22
CA THR A 433 0.61 19.00 -6.80
C THR A 433 1.58 20.17 -6.99
N TYR A 434 2.86 19.84 -7.11
CA TYR A 434 3.98 20.78 -7.11
C TYR A 434 4.86 20.56 -8.35
N ASN A 435 5.83 21.44 -8.59
CA ASN A 435 6.80 21.31 -9.67
C ASN A 435 8.06 20.51 -9.29
N VAL A 436 8.23 20.21 -8.01
CA VAL A 436 9.34 19.44 -7.44
C VAL A 436 8.77 18.49 -6.40
N ASP A 437 9.20 17.23 -6.42
CA ASP A 437 8.88 16.30 -5.34
C ASP A 437 9.71 16.63 -4.09
N ASN A 438 9.06 16.67 -2.94
CA ASN A 438 9.71 16.69 -1.64
C ASN A 438 9.12 15.58 -0.79
N PRO A 439 9.79 14.43 -0.74
CA PRO A 439 9.32 13.36 0.10
C PRO A 439 9.54 13.75 1.58
N PRO A 440 8.69 13.28 2.50
CA PRO A 440 8.78 13.67 3.89
C PRO A 440 10.05 13.14 4.55
N LEU A 441 10.52 13.87 5.57
CA LEU A 441 11.56 13.38 6.48
C LEU A 441 11.16 12.00 6.99
N THR A 442 12.11 11.05 6.95
CA THR A 442 11.82 9.66 7.32
C THR A 442 12.82 9.17 8.36
N LEU A 443 12.32 8.51 9.41
CA LEU A 443 13.13 7.75 10.34
C LEU A 443 12.85 6.27 10.12
N GLY A 444 13.91 5.47 9.97
CA GLY A 444 13.84 4.02 9.90
C GLY A 444 14.97 3.36 10.67
N LEU A 445 15.00 2.02 10.67
CA LEU A 445 16.15 1.27 11.15
C LEU A 445 16.76 0.49 9.99
N GLY A 446 18.08 0.47 9.91
CA GLY A 446 18.79 -0.35 8.92
C GLY A 446 18.80 -1.84 9.25
N GLN A 447 18.48 -2.22 10.50
CA GLN A 447 18.59 -3.58 11.04
C GLN A 447 17.57 -3.81 12.18
N ARG A 448 17.38 -5.08 12.59
CA ARG A 448 16.53 -5.41 13.75
C ARG A 448 17.20 -4.98 15.06
N PRO A 449 16.45 -4.43 16.03
CA PRO A 449 16.98 -3.91 17.29
C PRO A 449 17.31 -5.04 18.29
N ARG A 450 18.33 -5.84 18.00
CA ARG A 450 18.67 -7.04 18.80
C ARG A 450 19.49 -6.69 20.04
N LEU A 451 19.23 -7.37 21.15
CA LEU A 451 20.04 -7.28 22.35
C LEU A 451 21.51 -7.65 22.05
N GLY A 452 22.45 -6.88 22.60
CA GLY A 452 23.88 -7.08 22.36
C GLY A 452 24.38 -6.63 20.98
N SER A 453 23.54 -5.96 20.20
CA SER A 453 23.90 -5.41 18.88
C SER A 453 23.84 -3.88 18.86
N ASN A 454 24.21 -3.31 17.72
CA ASN A 454 24.04 -1.88 17.46
C ASN A 454 22.71 -1.62 16.75
N LEU A 455 21.89 -0.77 17.35
CA LEU A 455 20.71 -0.17 16.74
C LEU A 455 21.16 1.02 15.88
N VAL A 456 20.86 0.97 14.58
CA VAL A 456 21.12 2.07 13.66
C VAL A 456 19.80 2.74 13.30
N LEU A 457 19.61 3.96 13.82
CA LEU A 457 18.51 4.85 13.48
C LEU A 457 18.92 5.70 12.29
N ASP A 458 18.23 5.53 11.16
CA ASP A 458 18.54 6.21 9.91
C ASP A 458 17.49 7.29 9.62
N THR A 459 17.93 8.54 9.70
CA THR A 459 17.15 9.70 9.27
C THR A 459 17.49 9.97 7.81
N SER A 460 16.49 9.94 6.94
CA SER A 460 16.67 10.16 5.51
C SER A 460 15.72 11.24 4.98
N ARG A 461 15.99 11.69 3.75
CA ARG A 461 15.24 12.76 3.06
C ARG A 461 15.32 14.09 3.82
N ILE A 462 16.50 14.36 4.36
CA ILE A 462 16.76 15.63 5.02
C ILE A 462 16.88 16.73 3.94
N PRO A 463 16.09 17.81 3.99
CA PRO A 463 16.16 18.86 2.98
C PRO A 463 17.52 19.56 2.97
N THR A 464 17.92 20.04 1.80
CA THR A 464 19.11 20.88 1.64
C THR A 464 18.99 22.16 2.47
N GLY A 465 20.10 22.63 3.04
CA GLY A 465 20.11 23.79 3.94
C GLY A 465 19.69 23.50 5.38
N THR A 466 19.34 22.26 5.72
CA THR A 466 19.14 21.82 7.11
C THR A 466 20.47 21.80 7.84
N GLY A 467 20.60 22.59 8.93
CA GLY A 467 21.86 22.70 9.68
C GLY A 467 21.97 21.79 10.91
N ALA A 468 20.83 21.39 11.48
CA ALA A 468 20.79 20.59 12.70
C ALA A 468 19.52 19.76 12.77
N GLY A 469 19.57 18.70 13.58
CA GLY A 469 18.40 17.90 13.92
C GLY A 469 18.49 17.30 15.30
N VAL A 470 17.42 16.63 15.69
CA VAL A 470 17.27 15.89 16.92
C VAL A 470 16.68 14.53 16.57
N ILE A 471 17.27 13.47 17.09
CA ILE A 471 16.61 12.16 17.16
C ILE A 471 16.09 12.02 18.59
N ALA A 472 14.77 11.99 18.71
CA ALA A 472 14.09 11.85 19.98
C ALA A 472 13.67 10.39 20.19
N LEU A 473 13.80 9.92 21.42
CA LEU A 473 13.42 8.59 21.88
C LEU A 473 12.50 8.71 23.09
N GLY A 474 11.57 7.76 23.22
CA GLY A 474 10.79 7.62 24.43
C GLY A 474 10.03 6.31 24.52
N PHE A 475 9.20 6.18 25.56
CA PHE A 475 8.50 4.94 25.91
C PHE A 475 7.00 5.00 25.66
N THR A 476 6.48 6.15 25.20
CA THR A 476 5.06 6.35 24.94
C THR A 476 4.82 6.83 23.51
N GLN A 477 4.00 6.09 22.76
CA GLN A 477 3.49 6.51 21.46
C GLN A 477 2.31 7.48 21.63
N LEU A 478 2.23 8.49 20.76
CA LEU A 478 1.08 9.39 20.65
C LEU A 478 0.27 9.01 19.40
N THR A 479 -0.97 8.56 19.59
CA THR A 479 -1.87 8.17 18.49
C THR A 479 -3.28 8.76 18.72
N PRO A 480 -3.73 9.74 17.90
CA PRO A 480 -2.96 10.42 16.86
C PRO A 480 -1.80 11.26 17.45
N GLY A 481 -0.77 11.52 16.65
CA GLY A 481 0.33 12.41 17.07
C GLY A 481 -0.15 13.84 17.38
N LEU A 482 0.54 14.52 18.29
CA LEU A 482 0.22 15.89 18.70
C LEU A 482 0.57 16.88 17.58
N ASP A 483 -0.41 17.66 17.14
CA ASP A 483 -0.24 18.67 16.08
C ASP A 483 0.62 19.85 16.56
N LEU A 484 1.67 20.17 15.79
CA LEU A 484 2.62 21.25 16.07
C LEU A 484 2.26 22.56 15.37
N GLY A 485 1.10 22.64 14.71
CA GLY A 485 0.60 23.86 14.07
C GLY A 485 0.50 25.05 15.03
N ILE A 486 0.12 24.80 16.28
CA ILE A 486 0.00 25.85 17.30
C ILE A 486 1.33 26.54 17.64
N ILE A 487 2.46 25.87 17.41
CA ILE A 487 3.80 26.43 17.62
C ILE A 487 4.48 26.83 16.31
N GLY A 488 3.73 26.89 15.19
CA GLY A 488 4.23 27.37 13.91
C GLY A 488 4.79 26.29 12.97
N ALA A 489 4.53 25.02 13.24
CA ALA A 489 4.84 23.90 12.34
C ALA A 489 3.57 23.13 11.92
N PRO A 490 2.65 23.74 11.16
CA PRO A 490 1.41 23.08 10.75
C PRO A 490 1.69 21.84 9.91
N ASN A 491 0.82 20.84 9.99
CA ASN A 491 1.00 19.51 9.36
C ASN A 491 2.18 18.69 9.92
N CYS A 492 2.98 19.21 10.85
CA CYS A 492 3.94 18.42 11.62
C CYS A 492 3.31 17.90 12.90
N ARG A 493 3.73 16.69 13.29
CA ARG A 493 3.20 16.01 14.47
C ARG A 493 4.33 15.44 15.31
N MET A 494 4.16 15.56 16.62
CA MET A 494 4.95 14.80 17.59
C MET A 494 4.31 13.42 17.76
N ALA A 495 5.03 12.37 17.33
CA ALA A 495 4.52 11.00 17.24
C ALA A 495 4.78 10.16 18.51
N ALA A 496 5.69 10.62 19.38
CA ALA A 496 6.03 9.97 20.65
C ALA A 496 6.31 11.03 21.72
N VAL A 497 6.21 10.65 22.99
CA VAL A 497 6.78 11.44 24.11
C VAL A 497 8.29 11.35 24.03
N TYR A 498 8.98 12.49 24.19
CA TYR A 498 10.44 12.56 24.09
C TYR A 498 11.06 12.51 25.49
N ASP A 499 11.51 11.33 25.89
CA ASP A 499 12.18 11.10 27.18
C ASP A 499 13.69 11.35 27.07
N ALA A 500 14.27 11.11 25.88
CA ALA A 500 15.66 11.37 25.56
C ALA A 500 15.77 12.00 24.17
N THR A 501 16.75 12.90 23.99
CA THR A 501 17.03 13.54 22.71
C THR A 501 18.53 13.53 22.43
N VAL A 502 18.88 13.26 21.17
CA VAL A 502 20.25 13.34 20.68
C VAL A 502 20.29 14.40 19.58
N THR A 503 20.99 15.49 19.84
CA THR A 503 21.23 16.53 18.83
C THR A 503 22.28 16.06 17.85
N VAL A 504 22.01 16.26 16.56
CA VAL A 504 22.87 15.83 15.47
C VAL A 504 23.16 17.00 14.54
N GLY A 505 24.44 17.14 14.16
CA GLY A 505 24.84 18.03 13.08
C GLY A 505 24.49 17.38 11.74
N ILE A 506 23.85 18.14 10.85
CA ILE A 506 23.39 17.64 9.56
C ILE A 506 24.23 18.29 8.46
N THR A 507 24.84 17.46 7.61
CA THR A 507 25.68 17.90 6.49
C THR A 507 25.28 17.26 5.16
N GLY A 508 24.20 16.49 5.12
CA GLY A 508 23.75 15.75 3.94
C GLY A 508 22.26 15.42 4.00
N SER A 509 21.80 14.60 3.05
CA SER A 509 20.41 14.18 2.93
C SER A 509 20.04 13.00 3.85
N THR A 510 21.03 12.41 4.53
CA THR A 510 20.87 11.33 5.50
C THR A 510 21.74 11.54 6.73
N HIS A 511 21.33 10.96 7.86
CA HIS A 511 22.10 10.91 9.10
C HIS A 511 21.81 9.61 9.85
N GLN A 512 22.85 8.96 10.36
CA GLN A 512 22.72 7.72 11.12
C GLN A 512 23.17 7.92 12.57
N LEU A 513 22.29 7.59 13.50
CA LEU A 513 22.62 7.47 14.92
C LEU A 513 22.76 6.01 15.29
N VAL A 514 23.92 5.65 15.83
CA VAL A 514 24.23 4.30 16.29
C VAL A 514 24.12 4.24 17.81
N LEU A 515 23.27 3.36 18.31
CA LEU A 515 23.06 3.11 19.73
C LEU A 515 23.42 1.66 20.06
N GLY A 516 24.35 1.46 20.99
CA GLY A 516 24.64 0.12 21.50
C GLY A 516 23.48 -0.37 22.36
N ILE A 517 22.88 -1.52 22.01
CA ILE A 517 21.87 -2.17 22.85
C ILE A 517 22.59 -3.15 23.78
N PRO A 518 22.54 -2.96 25.11
CA PRO A 518 23.13 -3.90 26.05
C PRO A 518 22.54 -5.30 25.91
N ASN A 519 23.37 -6.34 26.06
CA ASN A 519 22.89 -7.72 26.13
C ASN A 519 22.34 -8.03 27.54
N LEU A 520 21.30 -7.30 27.95
CA LEU A 520 20.65 -7.46 29.25
C LEU A 520 19.29 -8.15 29.07
N PRO A 521 19.08 -9.36 29.63
CA PRO A 521 17.81 -10.08 29.50
C PRO A 521 16.58 -9.30 29.96
N ALA A 522 16.76 -8.35 30.89
CA ALA A 522 15.68 -7.47 31.37
C ALA A 522 15.14 -6.51 30.29
N LEU A 523 15.91 -6.25 29.23
CA LEU A 523 15.47 -5.42 28.09
C LEU A 523 14.72 -6.24 27.04
N ASN A 524 14.65 -7.56 27.18
CA ASN A 524 14.00 -8.43 26.21
C ASN A 524 12.48 -8.18 26.18
N GLY A 525 11.94 -7.85 25.01
CA GLY A 525 10.54 -7.41 24.88
C GLY A 525 10.32 -5.94 25.23
N GLY A 526 11.38 -5.17 25.54
CA GLY A 526 11.30 -3.75 25.81
C GLY A 526 10.81 -2.98 24.58
N LEU A 527 9.87 -2.05 24.79
CA LEU A 527 9.33 -1.18 23.75
C LEU A 527 9.90 0.22 23.85
N MET A 528 10.31 0.78 22.72
CA MET A 528 10.73 2.17 22.58
C MET A 528 10.12 2.77 21.31
N TYR A 529 10.07 4.09 21.26
CA TYR A 529 9.60 4.85 20.11
C TYR A 529 10.63 5.90 19.75
N GLY A 530 10.82 6.13 18.45
CA GLY A 530 11.73 7.14 17.94
C GLY A 530 11.07 8.08 16.94
N GLN A 531 11.54 9.32 16.88
CA GLN A 531 11.18 10.28 15.83
C GLN A 531 12.36 11.23 15.57
N SER A 532 12.55 11.62 14.32
CA SER A 532 13.52 12.64 13.95
C SER A 532 12.84 13.98 13.76
N VAL A 533 13.54 15.04 14.16
CA VAL A 533 13.13 16.43 14.02
C VAL A 533 14.30 17.20 13.40
N THR A 534 14.09 17.95 12.33
CA THR A 534 15.14 18.77 11.70
C THR A 534 14.81 20.23 11.75
N VAL A 535 15.85 21.06 11.89
CA VAL A 535 15.77 22.53 11.75
C VAL A 535 16.05 22.86 10.29
N SER A 536 14.97 23.02 9.54
CA SER A 536 14.94 23.26 8.10
C SER A 536 14.22 24.59 7.84
N PRO A 537 14.93 25.73 7.90
CA PRO A 537 14.34 27.05 7.71
C PRO A 537 13.61 27.18 6.37
N GLY A 538 12.49 27.91 6.36
CA GLY A 538 11.72 28.20 5.14
C GLY A 538 10.55 27.24 4.85
N PHE A 539 10.48 26.08 5.52
CA PHE A 539 9.33 25.18 5.38
C PHE A 539 8.09 25.65 6.15
N ASN A 540 8.29 26.25 7.32
CA ASN A 540 7.24 26.83 8.15
C ASN A 540 7.78 27.91 9.10
N ALA A 541 6.88 28.55 9.85
CA ALA A 541 7.24 29.64 10.76
C ALA A 541 8.22 29.21 11.85
N LEU A 542 8.16 27.96 12.30
CA LEU A 542 9.09 27.40 13.26
C LEU A 542 10.41 26.92 12.61
N GLY A 543 10.42 26.71 11.30
CA GLY A 543 11.54 26.15 10.56
C GLY A 543 11.85 24.71 10.93
N VAL A 544 10.82 23.91 11.29
CA VAL A 544 11.01 22.54 11.80
C VAL A 544 10.24 21.51 10.96
N LEU A 545 10.87 20.37 10.69
CA LEU A 545 10.21 19.19 10.11
C LEU A 545 10.29 18.01 11.06
N THR A 546 9.23 17.21 11.12
CA THR A 546 9.16 15.96 11.89
C THR A 546 9.07 14.77 10.94
N SER A 547 9.73 13.66 11.27
CA SER A 547 9.62 12.42 10.52
C SER A 547 8.38 11.62 10.91
N ASN A 548 8.15 10.49 10.24
CA ASN A 548 7.32 9.43 10.82
C ASN A 548 7.87 8.99 12.20
N GLY A 549 7.01 8.40 13.02
CA GLY A 549 7.43 7.67 14.21
C GLY A 549 7.95 6.29 13.86
N VAL A 550 8.77 5.71 14.73
CA VAL A 550 9.19 4.31 14.64
C VAL A 550 8.97 3.63 15.98
N ARG A 551 8.23 2.52 15.97
CA ARG A 551 8.08 1.62 17.12
C ARG A 551 9.20 0.59 17.06
N ILE A 552 9.88 0.40 18.18
CA ILE A 552 11.07 -0.45 18.31
C ILE A 552 10.80 -1.46 19.43
N LEU A 553 10.78 -2.75 19.09
CA LEU A 553 10.67 -3.85 20.03
C LEU A 553 12.04 -4.51 20.15
N LEU A 554 12.67 -4.38 21.31
CA LEU A 554 13.93 -5.04 21.62
C LEU A 554 13.72 -6.54 21.77
N GLY A 555 14.62 -7.32 21.18
CA GLY A 555 14.52 -8.79 21.23
C GLY A 555 15.86 -9.49 21.17
N SER A 556 15.89 -10.72 21.64
CA SER A 556 17.08 -11.58 21.64
C SER A 556 17.38 -12.18 20.26
N ILE A 557 16.37 -12.27 19.39
CA ILE A 557 16.47 -12.93 18.08
C ILE A 557 16.09 -12.06 16.92
#